data_AF-D8FXM6-F1
#
_entry.id   AF-D8FXM6-F1
#
_cell.length_a   1.000
_cell.length_b   1.000
_cell.length_c   1.000
_cell.angle_alpha   90.00
_cell.angle_beta   90.00
_cell.angle_gamma   90.00
#
_symmetry.space_group_name_H-M   'P 1'
#
loop_
_entity.id
_entity.type
_entity.pdbx_description
1 polymer ?
#
loop_
_entity_poly.entity_id
_entity_poly.type
_entity_poly.pdbx_seq_one_letter_code
_entity_poly.pdbx_strand_id
1 'polypeptide(L)'
;MQSLSSQLLFASDYFRQLAALSENFEASDRQSQLISFGEGIDRAAALVYRQTQQQKKVIFIGNGGSAAIASHQAIDYWRNGGFPAIAFNDGALLTCIGNDFGYEQVFSKPIATFAQPGDVLFAISSSGQSANILAGARQGSQIGCHVITLSAFKTDNPLRLLGDINFYVPTMAYGFAEITHLCICHCILDGLMKGVLPESQMVDPALSLSENIV
;
A
#
# COMPACT_ATOMS: atom_id res chain seq x y z
N MET A 1 17.22 -18.29 34.93
CA MET A 1 17.16 -16.81 34.93
C MET A 1 18.18 -16.30 33.93
N GLN A 2 17.74 -15.88 32.74
CA GLN A 2 18.60 -15.01 31.91
C GLN A 2 18.83 -13.71 32.68
N SER A 3 20.08 -13.25 32.79
CA SER A 3 20.42 -12.08 33.60
C SER A 3 19.82 -10.80 33.00
N LEU A 4 19.49 -9.82 33.85
CA LEU A 4 18.96 -8.50 33.41
C LEU A 4 19.82 -7.85 32.30
N SER A 5 21.14 -8.13 32.30
CA SER A 5 22.08 -7.66 31.29
C SER A 5 21.83 -8.21 29.89
N SER A 6 21.37 -9.45 29.73
CA SER A 6 21.03 -10.01 28.41
C SER A 6 19.68 -9.49 27.88
N GLN A 7 18.77 -9.10 28.77
CA GLN A 7 17.48 -8.51 28.40
C GLN A 7 17.61 -7.04 27.91
N LEU A 8 18.53 -6.27 28.49
CA LEU A 8 18.87 -4.92 28.02
C LEU A 8 19.46 -4.92 26.60
N LEU A 9 20.16 -6.00 26.19
CA LEU A 9 20.68 -6.14 24.83
C LEU A 9 19.59 -6.45 23.81
N PHE A 10 18.59 -7.28 24.15
CA PHE A 10 17.54 -7.67 23.20
C PHE A 10 16.77 -6.46 22.65
N ALA A 11 16.32 -5.55 23.51
CA ALA A 11 15.55 -4.38 23.07
C ALA A 11 16.38 -3.47 22.15
N SER A 12 17.64 -3.20 22.53
CA SER A 12 18.55 -2.41 21.70
C SER A 12 18.85 -3.07 20.36
N ASP A 13 19.08 -4.39 20.35
CA ASP A 13 19.33 -5.14 19.11
C ASP A 13 18.08 -5.23 18.23
N TYR A 14 16.89 -5.33 18.82
CA TYR A 14 15.61 -5.30 18.09
C TYR A 14 15.44 -3.99 17.33
N PHE A 15 15.62 -2.84 18.00
CA PHE A 15 15.49 -1.53 17.35
C PHE A 15 16.65 -1.24 16.39
N ARG A 16 17.86 -1.77 16.63
CA ARG A 16 18.95 -1.69 15.67
C ARG A 16 18.63 -2.47 14.39
N GLN A 17 18.06 -3.66 14.51
CA GLN A 17 17.61 -4.45 13.36
C GLN A 17 16.50 -3.75 12.59
N LEU A 18 15.51 -3.19 13.29
CA LEU A 18 14.43 -2.42 12.67
C LEU A 18 14.99 -1.19 11.90
N ALA A 19 15.95 -0.46 12.49
CA ALA A 19 16.59 0.66 11.82
C ALA A 19 17.38 0.20 10.57
N ALA A 20 18.17 -0.86 10.68
CA ALA A 20 18.96 -1.39 9.57
C ALA A 20 18.11 -1.90 8.40
N LEU A 21 16.86 -2.33 8.64
CA LEU A 21 15.95 -2.69 7.55
C LEU A 21 15.68 -1.53 6.60
N SER A 22 15.64 -0.28 7.11
CA SER A 22 15.35 0.91 6.29
C SER A 22 16.39 1.20 5.21
N GLU A 23 17.60 0.66 5.35
CA GLU A 23 18.67 0.80 4.37
C GLU A 23 18.47 -0.10 3.14
N ASN A 24 17.59 -1.10 3.25
CA ASN A 24 17.44 -2.17 2.25
C ASN A 24 16.01 -2.26 1.68
N PHE A 25 15.15 -1.27 1.91
CA PHE A 25 13.83 -1.25 1.30
C PHE A 25 13.94 -1.15 -0.23
N GLU A 26 13.15 -1.96 -0.93
CA GLU A 26 13.15 -1.99 -2.39
C GLU A 26 11.83 -1.41 -2.92
N ALA A 27 11.92 -0.66 -4.02
CA ALA A 27 10.79 -0.23 -4.81
C ALA A 27 11.00 -0.65 -6.27
N SER A 28 9.93 -1.02 -6.96
CA SER A 28 9.95 -1.32 -8.40
C SER A 28 8.68 -0.85 -9.10
N ASP A 29 8.79 -0.59 -10.40
CA ASP A 29 7.65 -0.18 -11.22
C ASP A 29 6.85 -1.37 -11.80
N ARG A 30 5.85 -1.07 -12.63
CA ARG A 30 5.01 -2.07 -13.33
C ARG A 30 5.83 -3.03 -14.20
N GLN A 31 6.98 -2.60 -14.71
CA GLN A 31 7.89 -3.40 -15.53
C GLN A 31 8.89 -4.19 -14.66
N SER A 32 8.70 -4.20 -13.34
CA SER A 32 9.60 -4.83 -12.36
C SER A 32 11.02 -4.28 -12.41
N GLN A 33 11.20 -3.05 -12.91
CA GLN A 33 12.49 -2.36 -12.84
C GLN A 33 12.64 -1.75 -11.44
N LEU A 34 13.81 -1.96 -10.84
CA LEU A 34 14.13 -1.33 -9.57
C LEU A 34 14.23 0.19 -9.75
N ILE A 35 13.54 0.91 -8.87
CA ILE A 35 13.62 2.36 -8.75
C ILE A 35 14.14 2.70 -7.34
N SER A 36 14.60 3.93 -7.14
CA SER A 36 14.97 4.34 -5.78
C SER A 36 13.75 4.28 -4.87
N PHE A 37 13.94 3.92 -3.60
CA PHE A 37 12.83 3.84 -2.65
C PHE A 37 12.10 5.19 -2.51
N GLY A 38 12.85 6.29 -2.47
CA GLY A 38 12.31 7.66 -2.46
C GLY A 38 11.46 7.97 -3.69
N GLU A 39 11.93 7.62 -4.89
CA GLU A 39 11.13 7.79 -6.12
C GLU A 39 9.82 6.98 -6.06
N GLY A 40 9.85 5.76 -5.50
CA GLY A 40 8.65 4.96 -5.27
C GLY A 40 7.63 5.67 -4.37
N ILE A 41 8.09 6.26 -3.26
CA ILE A 41 7.25 7.06 -2.35
C ILE A 41 6.65 8.27 -3.06
N ASP A 42 7.48 9.04 -3.77
CA ASP A 42 7.04 10.25 -4.49
C ASP A 42 6.00 9.91 -5.55
N ARG A 43 6.23 8.85 -6.33
CA ARG A 43 5.28 8.37 -7.35
C ARG A 43 3.98 7.91 -6.73
N ALA A 44 4.02 7.20 -5.60
CA ALA A 44 2.82 6.71 -4.91
C ALA A 44 1.99 7.87 -4.36
N ALA A 45 2.64 8.85 -3.74
CA ALA A 45 1.98 10.05 -3.24
C ALA A 45 1.42 10.89 -4.39
N ALA A 46 2.18 11.18 -5.44
CA ALA A 46 1.69 11.92 -6.61
C ALA A 46 0.52 11.21 -7.31
N LEU A 47 0.53 9.88 -7.33
CA LEU A 47 -0.59 9.08 -7.84
C LEU A 47 -1.84 9.27 -6.99
N VAL A 48 -1.75 9.09 -5.67
CA VAL A 48 -2.89 9.30 -4.75
C VAL A 48 -3.43 10.72 -4.89
N TYR A 49 -2.57 11.73 -4.88
CA TYR A 49 -2.99 13.12 -5.00
C TYR A 49 -3.77 13.35 -6.29
N ARG A 50 -3.19 13.00 -7.45
CA ARG A 50 -3.83 13.24 -8.75
C ARG A 50 -5.18 12.53 -8.88
N GLN A 51 -5.27 11.27 -8.47
CA GLN A 51 -6.52 10.52 -8.58
C GLN A 51 -7.60 11.07 -7.65
N THR A 52 -7.23 11.47 -6.44
CA THR A 52 -8.20 12.05 -5.49
C THR A 52 -8.68 13.44 -5.91
N GLN A 53 -7.85 14.24 -6.60
CA GLN A 53 -8.33 15.48 -7.26
C GLN A 53 -9.38 15.20 -8.33
N GLN A 54 -9.37 14.01 -8.94
CA GLN A 54 -10.36 13.54 -9.91
C GLN A 54 -11.52 12.77 -9.25
N GLN A 55 -11.77 13.02 -7.96
CA GLN A 55 -12.83 12.39 -7.15
C GLN A 55 -12.72 10.86 -7.07
N LYS A 56 -11.54 10.29 -7.32
CA LYS A 56 -11.27 8.87 -7.10
C LYS A 56 -10.95 8.59 -5.64
N LYS A 57 -11.09 7.33 -5.24
CA LYS A 57 -10.84 6.89 -3.87
C LYS A 57 -9.62 5.99 -3.76
N VAL A 58 -9.08 5.97 -2.56
CA VAL A 58 -8.05 5.02 -2.12
C VAL A 58 -8.73 3.82 -1.48
N ILE A 59 -8.36 2.62 -1.90
CA ILE A 59 -8.91 1.35 -1.41
C ILE A 59 -7.76 0.57 -0.77
N PHE A 60 -7.95 0.05 0.43
CA PHE A 60 -6.96 -0.79 1.11
C PHE A 60 -7.48 -2.22 1.30
N ILE A 61 -6.62 -3.21 1.04
CA ILE A 61 -6.87 -4.63 1.34
C ILE A 61 -5.68 -5.27 2.05
N GLY A 62 -5.96 -6.20 2.95
CA GLY A 62 -4.95 -6.90 3.74
C GLY A 62 -5.57 -8.00 4.61
N ASN A 63 -4.75 -8.95 5.07
CA ASN A 63 -5.15 -10.01 6.01
C ASN A 63 -4.46 -9.82 7.36
N GLY A 64 -5.10 -10.16 8.48
CA GLY A 64 -4.48 -10.16 9.82
C GLY A 64 -3.89 -8.80 10.20
N GLY A 65 -2.60 -8.75 10.56
CA GLY A 65 -1.90 -7.48 10.84
C GLY A 65 -1.95 -6.51 9.67
N SER A 66 -1.83 -6.98 8.43
CA SER A 66 -2.02 -6.16 7.23
C SER A 66 -3.46 -5.63 7.08
N ALA A 67 -4.47 -6.34 7.59
CA ALA A 67 -5.85 -5.83 7.63
C ALA A 67 -6.00 -4.68 8.64
N ALA A 68 -5.30 -4.76 9.77
CA ALA A 68 -5.25 -3.67 10.76
C ALA A 68 -4.57 -2.43 10.17
N ILE A 69 -3.46 -2.61 9.44
CA ILE A 69 -2.79 -1.54 8.68
C ILE A 69 -3.76 -0.94 7.64
N ALA A 70 -4.46 -1.78 6.87
CA ALA A 70 -5.44 -1.32 5.88
C ALA A 70 -6.55 -0.46 6.49
N SER A 71 -7.16 -0.91 7.60
CA SER A 71 -8.15 -0.11 8.34
C SER A 71 -7.57 1.21 8.85
N HIS A 72 -6.41 1.16 9.50
CA HIS A 72 -5.77 2.33 10.07
C HIS A 72 -5.48 3.37 8.99
N GLN A 73 -4.86 2.95 7.88
CA GLN A 73 -4.50 3.84 6.79
C GLN A 73 -5.72 4.38 6.04
N ALA A 74 -6.79 3.59 5.87
CA ALA A 74 -8.03 4.12 5.33
C ALA A 74 -8.60 5.26 6.20
N ILE A 75 -8.56 5.11 7.53
CA ILE A 75 -9.01 6.14 8.46
C ILE A 75 -8.10 7.38 8.39
N ASP A 76 -6.78 7.20 8.37
CA ASP A 76 -5.84 8.32 8.37
C ASP A 76 -5.83 9.08 7.06
N TYR A 77 -5.91 8.40 5.91
CA TYR A 77 -6.03 9.04 4.61
C TYR A 77 -7.29 9.91 4.55
N TRP A 78 -8.42 9.42 5.09
CA TRP A 78 -9.66 10.18 5.15
C TRP A 78 -9.63 11.31 6.17
N ARG A 79 -9.37 10.99 7.44
CA ARG A 79 -9.49 11.92 8.56
C ARG A 79 -8.36 12.93 8.60
N ASN A 80 -7.12 12.48 8.44
CA ASN A 80 -5.94 13.33 8.59
C ASN A 80 -5.51 13.90 7.24
N GLY A 81 -5.59 13.11 6.18
CA GLY A 81 -5.21 13.50 4.81
C GLY A 81 -6.30 14.21 4.01
N GLY A 82 -7.58 14.06 4.37
CA GLY A 82 -8.70 14.60 3.60
C GLY A 82 -8.97 13.88 2.27
N PHE A 83 -8.40 12.69 2.07
CA PHE A 83 -8.55 11.88 0.85
C PHE A 83 -9.67 10.85 0.99
N PRO A 84 -10.55 10.65 -0.02
CA PRO A 84 -11.55 9.60 0.03
C PRO A 84 -10.86 8.23 0.15
N ALA A 85 -11.07 7.52 1.27
CA ALA A 85 -10.38 6.26 1.52
C ALA A 85 -11.28 5.24 2.23
N ILE A 86 -11.12 3.96 1.86
CA ILE A 86 -11.88 2.84 2.45
C ILE A 86 -11.02 1.57 2.52
N ALA A 87 -11.28 0.72 3.52
CA ALA A 87 -10.74 -0.63 3.59
C ALA A 87 -11.85 -1.67 3.36
N PHE A 88 -11.59 -2.70 2.57
CA PHE A 88 -12.54 -3.81 2.39
C PHE A 88 -12.30 -4.91 3.41
N ASN A 89 -12.68 -4.67 4.65
CA ASN A 89 -12.48 -5.62 5.75
C ASN A 89 -13.64 -5.67 6.77
N ASP A 90 -14.83 -5.22 6.37
CA ASP A 90 -16.03 -5.40 7.18
C ASP A 90 -16.29 -6.90 7.44
N GLY A 91 -16.60 -7.26 8.69
CA GLY A 91 -16.74 -8.64 9.10
C GLY A 91 -17.87 -9.38 8.37
N ALA A 92 -19.01 -8.71 8.16
CA ALA A 92 -20.14 -9.30 7.45
C ALA A 92 -19.82 -9.46 5.96
N LEU A 93 -19.16 -8.48 5.34
CA LEU A 93 -18.67 -8.55 3.97
C LEU A 93 -17.71 -9.74 3.77
N LEU A 94 -16.70 -9.87 4.63
CA LEU A 94 -15.69 -10.93 4.52
C LEU A 94 -16.31 -12.32 4.70
N THR A 95 -17.22 -12.47 5.67
CA THR A 95 -17.88 -13.75 5.95
C THR A 95 -18.90 -14.13 4.88
N CYS A 96 -19.69 -13.19 4.36
CA CYS A 96 -20.59 -13.43 3.23
C CYS A 96 -19.82 -13.90 2.00
N ILE A 97 -18.79 -13.16 1.57
CA ILE A 97 -18.06 -13.54 0.36
C ILE A 97 -17.28 -14.84 0.58
N GLY A 98 -16.65 -14.99 1.75
CA GLY A 98 -15.92 -16.20 2.09
C GLY A 98 -16.79 -17.45 2.08
N ASN A 99 -18.03 -17.36 2.57
CA ASN A 99 -19.01 -18.45 2.58
C ASN A 99 -19.55 -18.75 1.17
N ASP A 100 -19.92 -17.71 0.42
CA ASP A 100 -20.72 -17.88 -0.80
C ASP A 100 -19.85 -18.04 -2.07
N PHE A 101 -18.63 -17.49 -2.08
CA PHE A 101 -17.74 -17.46 -3.25
C PHE A 101 -16.33 -17.99 -2.98
N GLY A 102 -16.01 -18.37 -1.75
CA GLY A 102 -14.68 -18.80 -1.35
C GLY A 102 -13.80 -17.66 -0.84
N TYR A 103 -12.94 -17.97 0.13
CA TYR A 103 -12.13 -16.98 0.82
C TYR A 103 -11.11 -16.29 -0.10
N GLU A 104 -10.70 -16.95 -1.18
CA GLU A 104 -9.85 -16.39 -2.24
C GLU A 104 -10.50 -15.22 -2.99
N GLN A 105 -11.81 -15.02 -2.89
CA GLN A 105 -12.54 -13.96 -3.60
C GLN A 105 -12.94 -12.78 -2.71
N VAL A 106 -12.62 -12.80 -1.41
CA VAL A 106 -13.11 -11.79 -0.43
C VAL A 106 -12.73 -10.35 -0.77
N PHE A 107 -11.64 -10.14 -1.51
CA PHE A 107 -11.25 -8.80 -1.98
C PHE A 107 -11.58 -8.57 -3.45
N SER A 108 -11.49 -9.57 -4.32
CA SER A 108 -11.79 -9.38 -5.75
C SER A 108 -13.28 -9.06 -5.98
N LYS A 109 -14.22 -9.68 -5.26
CA LYS A 109 -15.66 -9.38 -5.41
C LYS A 109 -16.07 -7.94 -5.09
N PRO A 110 -15.67 -7.36 -3.94
CA PRO A 110 -15.98 -5.96 -3.66
C PRO A 110 -15.21 -5.02 -4.57
N ILE A 111 -13.97 -5.34 -4.96
CA ILE A 111 -13.24 -4.54 -5.95
C ILE A 111 -14.00 -4.52 -7.29
N ALA A 112 -14.42 -5.68 -7.82
CA ALA A 112 -15.22 -5.81 -9.04
C ALA A 112 -16.51 -4.99 -9.04
N THR A 113 -17.10 -4.78 -7.86
CA THR A 113 -18.39 -4.11 -7.71
C THR A 113 -18.25 -2.61 -7.39
N PHE A 114 -17.34 -2.25 -6.49
CA PHE A 114 -17.29 -0.92 -5.88
C PHE A 114 -16.11 -0.08 -6.37
N ALA A 115 -15.05 -0.69 -6.92
CA ALA A 115 -13.94 0.07 -7.48
C ALA A 115 -14.34 0.68 -8.84
N GLN A 116 -13.72 1.80 -9.16
CA GLN A 116 -13.91 2.53 -10.41
C GLN A 116 -12.55 2.70 -11.11
N PRO A 117 -12.51 2.84 -12.44
CA PRO A 117 -11.28 3.20 -13.14
C PRO A 117 -10.68 4.48 -12.55
N GLY A 118 -9.38 4.47 -12.29
CA GLY A 118 -8.62 5.55 -11.65
C GLY A 118 -8.53 5.47 -10.12
N ASP A 119 -9.32 4.63 -9.44
CA ASP A 119 -9.13 4.40 -8.00
C ASP A 119 -7.73 3.85 -7.70
N VAL A 120 -7.18 4.15 -6.52
CA VAL A 120 -5.87 3.68 -6.09
C VAL A 120 -6.04 2.54 -5.09
N LEU A 121 -5.58 1.35 -5.42
CA LEU A 121 -5.66 0.15 -4.60
C LEU A 121 -4.31 -0.14 -3.93
N PHE A 122 -4.27 -0.12 -2.60
CA PHE A 122 -3.18 -0.64 -1.80
C PHE A 122 -3.43 -2.11 -1.42
N ALA A 123 -2.59 -3.01 -1.92
CA ALA A 123 -2.61 -4.43 -1.59
C ALA A 123 -1.45 -4.79 -0.66
N ILE A 124 -1.77 -5.10 0.60
CA ILE A 124 -0.78 -5.31 1.67
C ILE A 124 -0.75 -6.80 2.06
N SER A 125 0.40 -7.44 1.92
CA SER A 125 0.60 -8.83 2.34
C SER A 125 2.07 -9.11 2.66
N SER A 126 2.38 -9.38 3.93
CA SER A 126 3.75 -9.73 4.35
C SER A 126 4.33 -10.91 3.56
N SER A 127 3.53 -11.94 3.24
CA SER A 127 4.01 -13.08 2.46
C SER A 127 3.99 -12.85 0.95
N GLY A 128 3.20 -11.88 0.48
CA GLY A 128 2.91 -11.64 -0.93
C GLY A 128 2.31 -12.83 -1.68
N GLN A 129 1.82 -13.86 -0.97
CA GLN A 129 1.35 -15.13 -1.53
C GLN A 129 -0.13 -15.40 -1.25
N SER A 130 -0.80 -14.58 -0.42
CA SER A 130 -2.21 -14.79 -0.09
C SER A 130 -3.07 -14.71 -1.36
N ALA A 131 -3.72 -15.82 -1.71
CA ALA A 131 -4.53 -15.94 -2.93
C ALA A 131 -5.59 -14.83 -3.05
N ASN A 132 -6.22 -14.46 -1.93
CA ASN A 132 -7.21 -13.39 -1.89
C ASN A 132 -6.64 -12.00 -2.20
N ILE A 133 -5.44 -11.68 -1.73
CA ILE A 133 -4.75 -10.41 -2.02
C ILE A 133 -4.33 -10.38 -3.48
N LEU A 134 -3.78 -11.48 -3.99
CA LEU A 134 -3.38 -11.58 -5.40
C LEU A 134 -4.60 -11.43 -6.33
N ALA A 135 -5.72 -12.08 -6.00
CA ALA A 135 -6.98 -11.94 -6.73
C ALA A 135 -7.49 -10.49 -6.68
N GLY A 136 -7.44 -9.84 -5.51
CA GLY A 136 -7.82 -8.44 -5.35
C GLY A 136 -6.95 -7.49 -6.18
N ALA A 137 -5.63 -7.61 -6.13
CA ALA A 137 -4.69 -6.79 -6.90
C ALA A 137 -4.90 -6.95 -8.41
N ARG A 138 -5.04 -8.19 -8.90
CA ARG A 138 -5.35 -8.46 -10.32
C ARG A 138 -6.69 -7.87 -10.73
N GLN A 139 -7.72 -8.02 -9.89
CA GLN A 139 -9.04 -7.46 -10.16
C GLN A 139 -9.02 -5.93 -10.21
N GLY A 140 -8.26 -5.27 -9.32
CA GLY A 140 -8.07 -3.82 -9.36
C GLY A 140 -7.45 -3.37 -10.67
N SER A 141 -6.36 -4.03 -11.10
CA SER A 141 -5.74 -3.76 -12.40
C SER A 141 -6.71 -3.95 -13.57
N GLN A 142 -7.51 -5.02 -13.55
CA GLN A 142 -8.51 -5.32 -14.59
C GLN A 142 -9.60 -4.24 -14.72
N ILE A 143 -9.99 -3.59 -13.61
CA ILE A 143 -10.98 -2.50 -13.60
C ILE A 143 -10.35 -1.16 -14.04
N GLY A 144 -9.02 -1.09 -14.10
CA GLY A 144 -8.30 0.15 -14.36
C GLY A 144 -8.03 0.96 -13.09
N CYS A 145 -8.00 0.32 -11.92
CA CYS A 145 -7.39 0.92 -10.74
C CYS A 145 -5.87 1.00 -10.92
N HIS A 146 -5.27 1.99 -10.26
CA HIS A 146 -3.84 1.99 -10.04
C HIS A 146 -3.51 1.14 -8.82
N VAL A 147 -2.54 0.24 -8.92
CA VAL A 147 -2.25 -0.74 -7.86
C VAL A 147 -0.91 -0.42 -7.22
N ILE A 148 -0.89 -0.29 -5.89
CA ILE A 148 0.32 -0.18 -5.08
C ILE A 148 0.41 -1.42 -4.21
N THR A 149 1.56 -2.10 -4.21
CA THR A 149 1.73 -3.32 -3.43
C THR A 149 2.75 -3.15 -2.32
N LEU A 150 2.49 -3.79 -1.19
CA LEU A 150 3.41 -3.87 -0.05
C LEU A 150 3.60 -5.34 0.31
N SER A 151 4.84 -5.81 0.19
CA SER A 151 5.20 -7.21 0.48
C SER A 151 6.50 -7.31 1.27
N ALA A 152 6.77 -8.52 1.78
CA ALA A 152 8.00 -8.85 2.47
C ALA A 152 8.34 -10.33 2.18
N PHE A 153 9.04 -10.98 3.11
CA PHE A 153 9.36 -12.39 3.10
C PHE A 153 10.16 -12.80 1.87
N LYS A 154 9.69 -13.79 1.11
CA LYS A 154 10.45 -14.32 -0.02
C LYS A 154 10.50 -13.31 -1.16
N THR A 155 11.66 -13.20 -1.79
CA THR A 155 11.88 -12.28 -2.90
C THR A 155 11.10 -12.65 -4.16
N ASP A 156 10.75 -13.93 -4.32
CA ASP A 156 9.98 -14.50 -5.44
C ASP A 156 8.46 -14.42 -5.24
N ASN A 157 7.98 -13.68 -4.22
CA ASN A 157 6.56 -13.58 -3.98
C ASN A 157 5.86 -12.83 -5.15
N PRO A 158 4.70 -13.33 -5.62
CA PRO A 158 4.08 -12.83 -6.84
C PRO A 158 3.49 -11.42 -6.70
N LEU A 159 3.17 -10.98 -5.47
CA LEU A 159 2.57 -9.65 -5.26
C LEU A 159 3.50 -8.52 -5.70
N ARG A 160 4.83 -8.72 -5.63
CA ARG A 160 5.86 -7.77 -6.09
C ARG A 160 5.77 -7.39 -7.57
N LEU A 161 4.98 -8.12 -8.36
CA LEU A 161 4.88 -7.96 -9.81
C LEU A 161 3.50 -7.47 -10.26
N LEU A 162 2.59 -7.16 -9.33
CA LEU A 162 1.19 -6.84 -9.65
C LEU A 162 0.85 -5.36 -9.56
N GLY A 163 1.71 -4.55 -8.95
CA GLY A 163 1.52 -3.11 -8.80
C GLY A 163 2.13 -2.29 -9.92
N ASP A 164 1.61 -1.08 -10.05
CA ASP A 164 2.25 0.04 -10.73
C ASP A 164 3.51 0.50 -10.00
N ILE A 165 3.46 0.37 -8.66
CA ILE A 165 4.53 0.63 -7.72
C ILE A 165 4.50 -0.51 -6.69
N ASN A 166 5.63 -1.19 -6.53
CA ASN A 166 5.76 -2.35 -5.66
C ASN A 166 6.82 -2.08 -4.60
N PHE A 167 6.41 -2.05 -3.33
CA PHE A 167 7.30 -1.93 -2.19
C PHE A 167 7.59 -3.32 -1.60
N TYR A 168 8.86 -3.62 -1.40
CA TYR A 168 9.32 -4.86 -0.80
C TYR A 168 10.25 -4.60 0.38
N VAL A 169 9.97 -5.29 1.49
CA VAL A 169 10.75 -5.22 2.73
C VAL A 169 11.51 -6.54 2.92
N PRO A 170 12.85 -6.55 2.92
CA PRO A 170 13.66 -7.78 2.99
C PRO A 170 13.75 -8.34 4.41
N THR A 171 12.62 -8.80 4.94
CA THR A 171 12.52 -9.45 6.26
C THR A 171 11.63 -10.67 6.19
N MET A 172 11.90 -11.69 6.99
CA MET A 172 11.04 -12.86 7.18
C MET A 172 10.21 -12.77 8.49
N ALA A 173 10.40 -11.71 9.28
CA ALA A 173 9.72 -11.54 10.56
C ALA A 173 8.43 -10.71 10.38
N TYR A 174 7.28 -11.29 10.79
CA TYR A 174 5.97 -10.62 10.70
C TYR A 174 5.97 -9.22 11.33
N GLY A 175 6.47 -9.10 12.57
CA GLY A 175 6.47 -7.81 13.27
C GLY A 175 7.24 -6.71 12.53
N PHE A 176 8.42 -7.03 11.98
CA PHE A 176 9.18 -6.07 11.19
C PHE A 176 8.52 -5.74 9.85
N ALA A 177 7.93 -6.73 9.17
CA ALA A 177 7.18 -6.49 7.94
C ALA A 177 6.00 -5.55 8.18
N GLU A 178 5.19 -5.83 9.20
CA GLU A 178 3.98 -5.07 9.52
C GLU A 178 4.28 -3.65 10.01
N ILE A 179 5.27 -3.48 10.90
CA ILE A 179 5.73 -2.15 11.33
C ILE A 179 6.21 -1.35 10.12
N THR A 180 7.01 -1.97 9.26
CA THR A 180 7.55 -1.29 8.08
C THR A 180 6.45 -0.93 7.09
N HIS A 181 5.53 -1.84 6.77
CA HIS A 181 4.41 -1.54 5.87
C HIS A 181 3.58 -0.36 6.36
N LEU A 182 3.32 -0.29 7.67
CA LEU A 182 2.66 0.86 8.29
C LEU A 182 3.48 2.15 8.11
N CYS A 183 4.80 2.10 8.37
CA CYS A 183 5.69 3.25 8.16
C CYS A 183 5.71 3.73 6.70
N ILE A 184 5.71 2.82 5.72
CA ILE A 184 5.66 3.16 4.29
C ILE A 184 4.36 3.91 3.97
N CYS A 185 3.22 3.39 4.40
CA CYS A 185 1.93 4.04 4.17
C CYS A 185 1.85 5.44 4.81
N HIS A 186 2.36 5.60 6.04
CA HIS A 186 2.48 6.91 6.68
C HIS A 186 3.45 7.83 5.96
N CYS A 187 4.60 7.33 5.47
CA CYS A 187 5.55 8.16 4.73
C CYS A 187 4.92 8.75 3.47
N ILE A 188 4.13 7.96 2.74
CA ILE A 188 3.33 8.43 1.59
C ILE A 188 2.32 9.49 2.02
N LEU A 189 1.56 9.24 3.10
CA LEU A 189 0.54 10.17 3.60
C LEU A 189 1.15 11.49 4.11
N ASP A 190 2.23 11.42 4.87
CA ASP A 190 2.94 12.59 5.38
C ASP A 190 3.55 13.41 4.24
N GLY A 191 4.06 12.74 3.20
CA GLY A 191 4.53 13.39 1.98
C GLY A 191 3.43 14.16 1.25
N LEU A 192 2.25 13.54 1.13
CA LEU A 192 1.03 14.19 0.62
C LEU A 192 0.65 15.43 1.43
N MET A 193 0.58 15.30 2.75
CA MET A 193 0.12 16.36 3.66
C MET A 193 1.10 17.55 3.75
N LYS A 194 2.41 17.29 3.61
CA LYS A 194 3.44 18.35 3.67
C LYS A 194 3.67 19.04 2.32
N GLY A 195 2.99 18.60 1.25
CA GLY A 195 3.16 19.17 -0.09
C GLY A 195 4.58 19.01 -0.65
N VAL A 196 5.32 17.98 -0.22
CA VAL A 196 6.74 17.77 -0.58
C VAL A 196 6.90 17.18 -1.99
N LEU A 197 5.80 16.92 -2.70
CA LEU A 197 5.89 16.38 -4.05
C LEU A 197 6.37 17.46 -5.02
N PRO A 198 7.33 17.16 -5.92
CA PRO A 198 7.79 18.10 -6.93
C PRO A 198 6.60 18.63 -7.76
N GLU A 199 6.49 19.94 -7.96
CA GLU A 199 5.43 20.57 -8.77
C GLU A 199 5.27 19.90 -10.16
N SER A 200 6.38 19.46 -10.74
CA SER A 200 6.42 18.71 -12.02
C SER A 200 5.62 17.40 -12.06
N GLN A 201 5.26 16.84 -10.89
CA GLN A 201 4.43 15.63 -10.75
C GLN A 201 3.01 15.93 -10.25
N MET A 202 2.73 17.18 -9.85
CA MET A 202 1.40 17.65 -9.44
C MET A 202 0.54 18.16 -10.61
N VAL A 203 1.16 18.51 -11.75
CA VAL A 203 0.46 19.07 -12.91
C VAL A 203 0.40 18.05 -14.05
N ASP A 204 -0.81 17.73 -14.51
CA ASP A 204 -1.03 17.09 -15.81
C ASP A 204 -0.71 18.11 -16.93
N PRO A 205 0.19 17.82 -17.88
CA PRO A 205 0.43 18.70 -19.04
C PRO A 205 -0.84 19.02 -19.84
N ALA A 206 -1.90 18.22 -19.71
CA ALA A 206 -3.18 18.47 -20.37
C ALA A 206 -4.04 19.57 -19.72
N LEU A 207 -3.74 19.98 -18.47
CA LEU A 207 -4.50 21.00 -17.74
C LEU A 207 -3.94 22.43 -17.86
N SER A 208 -2.76 22.62 -18.45
CA SER A 208 -2.19 23.96 -18.68
C SER A 208 -2.66 24.65 -19.98
N LEU A 209 -3.61 24.05 -20.72
CA LEU A 209 -4.08 24.56 -22.01
C LEU A 209 -5.51 25.14 -22.00
N SER A 210 -6.20 25.18 -20.85
CA SER A 210 -7.58 25.71 -20.77
C SER A 210 -7.71 27.13 -20.21
N GLU A 211 -6.62 27.86 -19.92
CA GLU A 211 -6.69 29.25 -19.43
C GLU A 211 -6.56 30.33 -20.52
N ASN A 212 -6.80 30.00 -21.79
CA ASN A 212 -6.86 31.00 -22.87
C ASN A 212 -8.06 30.78 -23.79
N ILE A 213 -9.28 30.95 -23.27
CA ILE A 213 -10.42 31.38 -24.09
C ILE A 213 -11.18 32.46 -23.32
N VAL A 214 -11.01 33.69 -23.81
CA VAL A 214 -11.79 34.89 -23.51
C VAL A 214 -13.21 34.73 -24.03
#